data_AF-A0A0S2LPJ1-F1
#
_entry.id   AF-A0A0S2LPJ1-F1
#
_cell.length_a   1.000
_cell.length_b   1.000
_cell.length_c   1.000
_cell.angle_alpha   90.00
_cell.angle_beta   90.00
_cell.angle_gamma   90.00
#
_symmetry.space_group_name_H-M   'P 1'
#
loop_
_entity.id
_entity.type
_entity.pdbx_description
1 polymer ?
#
loop_
_entity_poly.entity_id
_entity_poly.type
_entity_poly.pdbx_seq_one_letter_code
_entity_poly.pdbx_strand_id
1 'polypeptide(L)' 'MAVPKKRTSKSKKNIRKSAWKKKVEKQAIRSLFLAKYLLKTKPEDPAVEKLITRLNDTTPSENNQEEKGRM' A
#
# COMPACT_ATOMS: atom_id res chain seq x y z
N MET A 1 -3.29 22.88 -26.37
CA MET A 1 -3.42 21.48 -25.89
C MET A 1 -3.92 20.61 -27.03
N ALA A 2 -3.35 19.43 -27.24
CA ALA A 2 -3.82 18.52 -28.29
C ALA A 2 -5.13 17.87 -27.87
N VAL A 3 -6.17 18.00 -28.69
CA VAL A 3 -7.48 17.38 -28.47
C VAL A 3 -7.58 16.12 -29.34
N PRO A 4 -8.04 14.98 -28.80
CA PRO A 4 -8.18 13.76 -29.59
C PRO A 4 -9.22 13.93 -30.69
N LYS A 5 -8.80 13.75 -31.94
CA LYS A 5 -9.69 13.88 -33.11
C LYS A 5 -10.83 12.87 -33.12
N LYS A 6 -10.62 11.68 -32.54
CA LYS A 6 -11.58 10.57 -32.46
C LYS A 6 -11.47 9.84 -31.12
N ARG A 7 -12.57 9.22 -30.70
CA ARG A 7 -12.59 8.40 -29.48
C ARG A 7 -11.70 7.17 -29.62
N THR A 8 -11.08 6.75 -28.53
CA THR A 8 -10.39 5.45 -28.50
C THR A 8 -11.42 4.31 -28.61
N SER A 9 -11.13 3.28 -29.39
CA SER A 9 -11.98 2.09 -29.47
C SER A 9 -12.12 1.38 -28.11
N LYS A 10 -13.22 0.63 -27.91
CA LYS A 10 -13.48 -0.11 -26.66
C LYS A 10 -12.31 -1.05 -26.30
N SER A 11 -11.79 -1.77 -27.30
CA SER A 11 -10.65 -2.68 -27.14
C SER A 11 -9.39 -1.95 -26.63
N LYS A 12 -8.97 -0.87 -27.32
CA LYS A 12 -7.79 -0.08 -26.91
C LYS A 12 -7.95 0.53 -25.51
N LYS A 13 -9.16 0.98 -25.13
CA LYS A 13 -9.44 1.45 -23.76
C LYS A 13 -9.27 0.33 -22.73
N ASN A 14 -9.80 -0.86 -23.01
CA ASN A 14 -9.75 -1.99 -22.08
C ASN A 14 -8.32 -2.50 -21.87
N ILE A 15 -7.50 -2.54 -22.93
CA ILE A 15 -6.08 -2.93 -22.83
C ILE A 15 -5.31 -1.96 -21.91
N ARG A 16 -5.54 -0.65 -22.02
CA ARG A 16 -4.90 0.32 -21.12
C ARG A 16 -5.32 0.10 -19.66
N LYS A 17 -6.60 -0.18 -19.42
CA LYS A 17 -7.10 -0.49 -18.07
C LYS A 17 -6.53 -1.80 -17.52
N SER A 18 -6.40 -2.85 -18.33
CA SER A 18 -5.83 -4.12 -17.88
C SER A 18 -4.34 -3.98 -17.53
N ALA A 19 -3.58 -3.19 -18.29
CA ALA A 19 -2.19 -2.89 -17.98
C ALA A 19 -2.04 -2.20 -16.61
N TRP A 20 -2.95 -1.28 -16.26
CA TRP A 20 -2.97 -0.67 -14.93
C TRP A 20 -3.34 -1.69 -13.83
N LYS A 21 -4.37 -2.50 -14.03
CA LYS A 21 -4.78 -3.54 -13.07
C LYS A 21 -3.67 -4.57 -12.81
N LYS A 22 -2.93 -4.96 -13.85
CA LYS A 22 -1.80 -5.89 -13.74
C LYS A 22 -0.66 -5.37 -12.85
N LYS A 23 -0.50 -4.04 -12.74
CA LYS A 23 0.46 -3.45 -11.79
C LYS A 23 -0.01 -3.63 -10.35
N VAL A 24 -1.30 -3.39 -10.09
CA VAL A 24 -1.92 -3.53 -8.76
C VAL A 24 -1.90 -4.99 -8.30
N GLU A 25 -2.15 -5.93 -9.20
CA GLU A 25 -2.14 -7.37 -8.91
C GLU A 25 -0.83 -7.84 -8.25
N LYS A 26 0.32 -7.35 -8.73
CA LYS A 26 1.63 -7.67 -8.12
C LYS A 26 1.72 -7.19 -6.67
N GLN A 27 1.15 -6.04 -6.35
CA GLN A 27 1.16 -5.52 -4.98
C GLN A 27 0.20 -6.31 -4.09
N ALA A 28 -0.97 -6.68 -4.60
CA ALA A 28 -1.95 -7.48 -3.87
C ALA A 28 -1.42 -8.87 -3.51
N ILE A 29 -0.68 -9.52 -4.41
CA ILE A 29 -0.04 -10.82 -4.14
C ILE A 29 0.98 -10.69 -3.00
N ARG A 30 1.80 -9.64 -3.03
CA ARG A 30 2.81 -9.40 -1.98
C ARG A 30 2.16 -9.11 -0.63
N SER A 31 1.14 -8.26 -0.59
CA SER A 31 0.44 -7.94 0.67
C SER A 31 -0.23 -9.18 1.26
N LEU A 32 -0.85 -10.03 0.42
CA LEU A 32 -1.46 -11.28 0.85
C LEU A 32 -0.40 -12.23 1.43
N PHE A 33 0.73 -12.40 0.75
CA PHE A 33 1.83 -13.22 1.24
C PHE A 33 2.33 -12.75 2.61
N LEU A 34 2.57 -11.44 2.77
CA LEU A 34 3.00 -10.85 4.04
C LEU A 34 1.97 -11.05 5.15
N ALA A 35 0.68 -10.85 4.87
CA ALA A 35 -0.38 -11.08 5.84
C ALA A 35 -0.43 -12.54 6.32
N LYS A 36 -0.31 -13.50 5.39
CA LYS A 36 -0.24 -14.93 5.73
C LYS A 36 1.00 -15.28 6.56
N TYR A 37 2.14 -14.70 6.21
CA TYR A 37 3.38 -14.88 6.95
C TYR A 37 3.21 -14.41 8.40
N LEU A 38 2.71 -13.17 8.58
CA LEU A 38 2.49 -12.58 9.91
C LEU A 38 1.52 -13.40 10.78
N LEU A 39 0.44 -13.91 10.20
CA LEU A 39 -0.52 -14.77 10.93
C LEU A 39 0.07 -16.09 11.40
N LYS A 40 1.09 -16.61 10.70
CA LYS A 40 1.72 -17.90 11.02
C LYS A 40 2.91 -17.76 11.97
N THR A 41 3.61 -16.64 11.92
CA THR A 41 4.80 -16.38 12.74
C THR A 41 4.44 -15.85 14.11
N LYS A 42 5.18 -16.28 15.13
CA LYS A 42 5.08 -15.70 16.48
C LYS A 42 5.76 -14.32 16.50
N PRO A 43 5.25 -13.36 17.28
CA PRO A 43 5.81 -12.00 17.34
C PRO A 43 7.24 -11.96 17.89
N GLU A 44 7.66 -12.97 18.66
CA GLU A 44 8.99 -13.06 19.28
C GLU A 44 10.17 -13.18 18.30
N ASP A 45 9.91 -13.34 17.00
CA ASP A 45 10.97 -13.31 16.00
C ASP A 45 11.38 -11.85 15.73
N PRO A 46 12.64 -11.45 16.04
CA PRO A 46 13.11 -10.07 15.88
C PRO A 46 13.05 -9.57 14.43
N ALA A 47 12.97 -10.47 13.44
CA ALA A 47 12.75 -10.09 12.04
C ALA A 47 11.30 -9.65 11.77
N VAL A 48 10.32 -10.25 12.46
CA VAL A 48 8.89 -9.94 12.34
C VAL A 48 8.56 -8.62 13.03
N GLU A 49 9.12 -8.37 14.22
CA GLU A 49 8.96 -7.09 14.93
C GLU A 49 9.47 -5.89 14.11
N LYS A 50 10.64 -6.04 13.47
CA LYS A 50 11.21 -5.04 12.54
C LYS A 50 10.37 -4.84 11.28
N LEU A 51 9.55 -5.82 10.89
CA LEU A 51 8.60 -5.67 9.79
C LEU A 51 7.33 -4.95 10.26
N ILE A 52 6.79 -5.30 11.44
CA ILE A 52 5.61 -4.66 12.03
C ILE A 52 5.85 -3.16 12.26
N THR A 53 6.99 -2.81 12.85
CA THR A 53 7.39 -1.39 13.10
C THR A 53 7.45 -0.58 11.81
N ARG A 54 8.15 -1.08 10.78
CA ARG A 54 8.23 -0.43 9.45
C ARG A 54 6.88 -0.26 8.75
N LEU A 55 5.92 -1.14 9.02
CA LEU A 55 4.56 -1.00 8.47
C LEU A 55 3.77 0.10 9.20
N ASN A 56 3.98 0.27 10.50
CA ASN A 56 3.29 1.26 11.33
C ASN A 56 3.83 2.70 11.16
N ASP A 57 5.08 2.89 10.75
CA ASP A 57 5.70 4.22 10.55
C ASP A 57 5.13 5.01 9.34
N THR A 58 4.18 4.43 8.58
CA THR A 58 3.58 5.07 7.39
C THR A 58 2.35 5.92 7.67
N THR A 59 1.84 5.89 8.91
CA THR A 59 0.94 6.91 9.42
C THR A 59 1.79 8.03 10.02
N PRO A 60 1.61 9.31 9.66
CA PRO A 60 2.19 10.41 10.42
C PRO A 60 1.75 10.22 11.87
N SER A 61 2.69 9.88 12.75
CA SER A 61 2.44 9.86 14.18
C SER A 61 2.10 11.29 14.59
N GLU A 62 0.83 11.54 14.92
CA GLU A 62 0.47 12.68 15.76
C GLU A 62 1.05 12.42 17.16
N ASN A 63 2.35 12.66 17.29
CA ASN A 63 3.02 12.82 18.57
C ASN A 63 2.64 14.19 19.13
N ASN A 64 1.45 14.31 19.72
CA ASN A 64 1.12 15.39 20.64
C ASN A 64 1.52 14.96 22.06
N GLN A 65 2.82 14.93 22.32
CA GLN A 65 3.34 15.10 23.67
C GLN A 65 3.76 16.57 23.77
N GLU A 66 2.92 17.44 24.36
CA GLU A 66 3.28 18.68 25.08
C GLU A 66 2.03 19.56 25.36
N GLU A 67 1.10 19.07 26.19
CA GLU A 67 0.36 19.96 27.13
C GLU A 67 0.42 19.35 28.55
N LYS A 68 1.60 18.84 28.94
CA LYS A 68 1.98 18.81 30.36
C LYS A 68 2.43 20.23 30.73
N GLY A 69 1.50 21.09 31.13
CA GLY A 69 1.86 22.43 31.58
C GLY A 69 0.80 23.51 31.47
N ARG A 70 -0.45 23.22 31.81
CA ARG A 70 -1.36 24.26 32.31
C ARG A 70 -1.78 23.89 33.73
N MET A 71 -0.99 24.37 34.69
CA MET A 71 -1.55 24.78 35.98
C MET A 71 -2.48 25.96 35.75
#